data_AF-A0A2N1UM21-F1
#
_entry.id   AF-A0A2N1UM21-F1
#
_cell.length_a   1.000
_cell.length_b   1.000
_cell.length_c   1.000
_cell.angle_alpha   90.00
_cell.angle_beta   90.00
_cell.angle_gamma   90.00
#
_symmetry.space_group_name_H-M   'P 1'
#
loop_
_entity.id
_entity.type
_entity.pdbx_description
1 polymer ?
#
loop_
_entity_poly.entity_id
_entity_poly.type
_entity_poly.pdbx_seq_one_letter_code
_entity_poly.pdbx_strand_id
1 'polypeptide(L)'
;MAVYDHSNIEQAEAYRILADFFLKAPEEDMLRTIKEDFELESEETAEEIRRDFDRLFSYPEGKLPPIESFFLTLENTSSADEVSVFYAGAGLAIDEEFELIPDHLYLEFLFMSYLIETNKYDLQKKFLEEHLMNWVPYYCDELAKQAKTVFYREIAEITYDFLASESEEDIE
;
A
#
# COMPACT_ATOMS: atom_id res chain seq x y z
N MET A 1 -3.32 27.89 -14.63
CA MET A 1 -1.92 27.39 -14.69
C MET A 1 -1.69 26.74 -13.35
N ALA A 2 -1.92 25.42 -13.29
CA ALA A 2 -1.77 24.69 -12.04
C ALA A 2 -0.30 24.78 -11.64
N VAL A 3 -0.04 25.45 -10.52
CA VAL A 3 1.22 25.28 -9.82
C VAL A 3 1.14 23.86 -9.31
N TYR A 4 1.82 22.93 -9.99
CA TYR A 4 2.02 21.60 -9.43
C TYR A 4 2.83 21.81 -8.16
N ASP A 5 2.20 21.61 -7.02
CA ASP A 5 2.92 21.57 -5.75
C ASP A 5 3.90 20.40 -5.84
N HIS A 6 5.19 20.67 -5.70
CA HIS A 6 6.21 19.62 -5.74
C HIS A 6 5.94 18.58 -4.63
N SER A 7 5.34 19.01 -3.51
CA SER A 7 4.92 18.14 -2.41
C SER A 7 3.94 17.05 -2.87
N ASN A 8 2.94 17.40 -3.70
CA ASN A 8 1.94 16.45 -4.18
C ASN A 8 2.52 15.41 -5.14
N ILE A 9 3.57 15.77 -5.90
CA ILE A 9 4.24 14.82 -6.81
C ILE A 9 4.99 13.78 -5.99
N GLU A 10 5.80 14.23 -5.03
CA GLU A 10 6.58 13.34 -4.16
C GLU A 10 5.67 12.41 -3.35
N GLN A 11 4.56 12.94 -2.80
CA GLN A 11 3.56 12.16 -2.07
C GLN A 11 2.89 11.10 -2.96
N ALA A 12 2.47 11.47 -4.17
CA ALA A 12 1.86 10.53 -5.11
C ALA A 12 2.85 9.45 -5.59
N GLU A 13 4.14 9.79 -5.71
CA GLU A 13 5.20 8.85 -6.04
C GLU A 13 5.49 7.89 -4.87
N ALA A 14 5.51 8.38 -3.62
CA ALA A 14 5.68 7.54 -2.44
C ALA A 14 4.61 6.44 -2.36
N TYR A 15 3.33 6.79 -2.56
CA TYR A 15 2.25 5.80 -2.63
C TYR A 15 2.48 4.74 -3.72
N ARG A 16 2.96 5.11 -4.91
CA ARG A 16 3.23 4.16 -6.00
C ARG A 16 4.36 3.20 -5.66
N ILE A 17 5.45 3.71 -5.11
CA ILE A 17 6.60 2.88 -4.77
C ILE A 17 6.23 1.91 -3.65
N LEU A 18 5.52 2.38 -2.62
CA LEU A 18 5.02 1.50 -1.56
C LEU A 18 4.07 0.43 -2.11
N ALA A 19 3.18 0.80 -3.04
CA ALA A 19 2.24 -0.14 -3.65
C ALA A 19 2.97 -1.34 -4.29
N ASP A 20 4.07 -1.07 -5.02
CA ASP A 20 4.82 -2.10 -5.73
C ASP A 20 5.35 -3.21 -4.81
N PHE A 21 5.74 -2.87 -3.57
CA PHE A 21 6.22 -3.86 -2.59
C PHE A 21 5.16 -4.88 -2.17
N PHE A 22 3.88 -4.51 -2.27
CA PHE A 22 2.74 -5.38 -1.95
C PHE A 22 2.17 -6.09 -3.18
N LEU A 23 2.57 -5.73 -4.39
CA LEU A 23 2.18 -6.41 -5.63
C LEU A 23 3.16 -7.52 -6.02
N LYS A 24 4.47 -7.25 -5.90
CA LYS A 24 5.52 -8.18 -6.34
C LYS A 24 6.80 -8.01 -5.54
N ALA A 25 7.54 -9.10 -5.38
CA ALA A 25 8.89 -9.04 -4.83
C ALA A 25 9.82 -8.25 -5.78
N PRO A 26 10.76 -7.44 -5.24
CA PRO A 26 11.73 -6.73 -6.06
C PRO A 26 12.69 -7.68 -6.78
N GLU A 27 13.04 -7.35 -8.01
CA GLU A 27 14.06 -8.05 -8.78
C GLU A 27 15.48 -7.68 -8.30
N GLU A 28 16.46 -8.55 -8.57
CA GLU A 28 17.85 -8.38 -8.12
C GLU A 28 18.46 -7.04 -8.57
N ASP A 29 18.17 -6.62 -9.81
CA ASP A 29 18.69 -5.39 -10.39
C ASP A 29 18.12 -4.13 -9.72
N MET A 30 16.89 -4.21 -9.20
CA MET A 30 16.19 -3.11 -8.53
C MET A 30 16.47 -3.07 -7.03
N LEU A 31 16.79 -4.21 -6.43
CA LEU A 31 16.94 -4.35 -4.99
C LEU A 31 18.02 -3.44 -4.41
N ARG A 32 19.15 -3.27 -5.11
CA ARG A 32 20.21 -2.36 -4.65
C ARG A 32 19.70 -0.93 -4.56
N THR A 33 19.05 -0.45 -5.61
CA THR A 33 18.49 0.91 -5.67
C THR A 33 17.45 1.12 -4.59
N ILE A 34 16.54 0.17 -4.40
CA ILE A 34 15.52 0.22 -3.33
C ILE A 34 16.18 0.34 -1.95
N LYS A 35 17.21 -0.46 -1.66
CA LYS A 35 17.90 -0.40 -0.37
C LYS A 35 18.59 0.95 -0.16
N GLU A 36 19.16 1.53 -1.21
CA GLU A 36 19.80 2.85 -1.14
C GLU A 36 18.76 3.97 -0.95
N ASP A 37 17.68 3.97 -1.73
CA ASP A 37 16.65 5.02 -1.70
C ASP A 37 15.84 5.04 -0.40
N PHE A 38 15.61 3.86 0.20
CA PHE A 38 14.87 3.70 1.45
C PHE A 38 15.77 3.51 2.68
N GLU A 39 17.09 3.64 2.52
CA GLU A 39 18.09 3.45 3.58
C GLU A 39 17.91 2.12 4.36
N LEU A 40 17.62 1.03 3.64
CA LEU A 40 17.36 -0.30 4.21
C LEU A 40 18.66 -1.01 4.63
N GLU A 41 18.65 -1.62 5.81
CA GLU A 41 19.77 -2.37 6.38
C GLU A 41 19.70 -3.88 6.06
N SER A 42 18.62 -4.34 5.41
CA SER A 42 18.48 -5.73 4.97
C SER A 42 19.68 -6.24 4.15
N GLU A 43 20.23 -7.38 4.54
CA GLU A 43 21.35 -8.05 3.83
C GLU A 43 20.85 -9.20 2.91
N GLU A 44 19.56 -9.52 2.97
CA GLU A 44 18.97 -10.63 2.23
C GLU A 44 19.04 -10.44 0.71
N THR A 45 19.17 -11.57 0.02
CA THR A 45 19.15 -11.67 -1.43
C THR A 45 17.73 -11.51 -2.00
N ALA A 46 17.62 -11.18 -3.29
CA ALA A 46 16.32 -11.09 -3.97
C ALA A 46 15.54 -12.42 -3.89
N GLU A 47 16.23 -13.57 -3.98
CA GLU A 47 15.63 -14.89 -3.78
C GLU A 47 15.03 -15.09 -2.39
N GLU A 48 15.70 -14.62 -1.34
CA GLU A 48 15.22 -14.74 0.04
C GLU A 48 14.01 -13.84 0.29
N ILE A 49 14.06 -12.61 -0.23
CA ILE A 49 12.94 -11.67 -0.20
C ILE A 49 11.74 -12.23 -0.98
N ARG A 50 11.95 -12.74 -2.19
CA ARG A 50 10.89 -13.36 -3.00
C ARG A 50 10.23 -14.55 -2.30
N ARG A 51 11.02 -15.41 -1.64
CA ARG A 51 10.45 -16.52 -0.86
C ARG A 51 9.61 -16.04 0.31
N ASP A 52 9.98 -14.93 0.94
CA ASP A 52 9.19 -14.39 2.04
C ASP A 52 7.93 -13.69 1.54
N PHE A 53 8.03 -12.94 0.43
CA PHE A 53 6.88 -12.40 -0.31
C PHE A 53 5.86 -13.51 -0.62
N ASP A 54 6.28 -14.60 -1.25
CA ASP A 54 5.38 -15.70 -1.63
C ASP A 54 4.69 -16.31 -0.40
N ARG A 55 5.44 -16.44 0.70
CA ARG A 55 4.93 -16.99 1.97
C ARG A 55 3.95 -16.04 2.67
N LEU A 56 4.16 -14.74 2.55
CA LEU A 56 3.35 -13.71 3.21
C LEU A 56 2.12 -13.39 2.37
N PHE A 57 2.30 -12.99 1.12
CA PHE A 57 1.29 -12.23 0.37
C PHE A 57 0.57 -13.03 -0.72
N SER A 58 1.13 -14.15 -1.20
CA SER A 58 0.45 -14.93 -2.25
C SER A 58 -0.91 -15.43 -1.80
N TYR A 59 -1.89 -15.45 -2.69
CA TYR A 59 -3.20 -16.05 -2.42
C TYR A 59 -3.37 -17.32 -3.29
N PRO A 60 -3.93 -18.43 -2.77
CA PRO A 60 -4.57 -18.62 -1.46
C PRO A 60 -3.65 -19.09 -0.32
N GLU A 61 -2.37 -19.34 -0.58
CA GLU A 61 -1.49 -20.07 0.35
C GLU A 61 -0.71 -19.19 1.33
N GLY A 62 -0.62 -17.89 1.05
CA GLY A 62 0.09 -16.91 1.86
C GLY A 62 -0.64 -16.61 3.17
N LYS A 63 0.13 -16.21 4.17
CA LYS A 63 -0.36 -16.08 5.55
C LYS A 63 -1.01 -14.74 5.85
N LEU A 64 -0.66 -13.72 5.08
CA LEU A 64 -1.04 -12.34 5.31
C LEU A 64 -1.29 -11.62 3.96
N PRO A 65 -2.23 -12.08 3.11
CA PRO A 65 -2.54 -11.38 1.87
C PRO A 65 -2.85 -9.90 2.15
N PRO A 66 -2.30 -8.94 1.37
CA PRO A 66 -2.48 -7.50 1.59
C PRO A 66 -3.85 -7.03 1.07
N ILE A 67 -4.92 -7.54 1.66
CA ILE A 67 -6.31 -7.30 1.26
C ILE A 67 -7.13 -6.92 2.49
N GLU A 68 -7.78 -5.75 2.47
CA GLU A 68 -8.52 -5.19 3.62
C GLU A 68 -9.58 -6.16 4.15
N SER A 69 -10.48 -6.65 3.28
CA SER A 69 -11.56 -7.58 3.63
C SER A 69 -11.05 -8.87 4.27
N PHE A 70 -9.87 -9.34 3.87
CA PHE A 70 -9.28 -10.57 4.41
C PHE A 70 -8.64 -10.34 5.77
N PHE A 71 -8.06 -9.15 5.98
CA PHE A 71 -7.45 -8.80 7.25
C PHE A 71 -8.49 -8.55 8.34
N LEU A 72 -9.62 -7.91 8.01
CA LEU A 72 -10.65 -7.51 8.98
C LEU A 72 -11.71 -8.60 9.34
N THR A 73 -11.61 -9.86 8.85
CA THR A 73 -12.67 -10.91 8.95
C THR A 73 -13.34 -11.06 10.34
N LEU A 74 -14.67 -11.13 10.53
CA LEU A 74 -15.76 -11.92 9.89
C LEU A 74 -17.04 -11.12 9.50
N GLU A 75 -17.11 -9.80 9.65
CA GLU A 75 -18.35 -9.02 9.39
C GLU A 75 -18.27 -7.99 8.24
N ASN A 76 -17.09 -7.76 7.64
CA ASN A 76 -16.88 -6.68 6.67
C ASN A 76 -16.51 -7.17 5.26
N THR A 77 -17.29 -8.10 4.69
CA THR A 77 -17.21 -8.36 3.23
C THR A 77 -17.59 -7.15 2.39
N SER A 78 -18.07 -6.06 3.02
CA SER A 78 -18.42 -4.82 2.36
C SER A 78 -17.22 -3.94 2.00
N SER A 79 -16.00 -4.16 2.54
CA SER A 79 -14.87 -3.26 2.24
C SER A 79 -14.56 -3.20 0.75
N ALA A 80 -14.48 -4.33 0.05
CA ALA A 80 -14.27 -4.36 -1.41
C ALA A 80 -15.37 -3.61 -2.19
N ASP A 81 -16.62 -3.71 -1.74
CA ASP A 81 -17.75 -2.98 -2.35
C ASP A 81 -17.67 -1.47 -2.02
N GLU A 82 -17.30 -1.11 -0.79
CA GLU A 82 -17.14 0.28 -0.32
C GLU A 82 -15.99 0.97 -1.05
N VAL A 83 -14.82 0.32 -1.15
CA VAL A 83 -13.67 0.76 -1.95
C VAL A 83 -14.08 0.94 -3.41
N SER A 84 -14.87 0.02 -3.97
CA SER A 84 -15.38 0.16 -5.34
C SER A 84 -16.29 1.38 -5.52
N VAL A 85 -17.07 1.76 -4.50
CA VAL A 85 -17.86 3.01 -4.51
C VAL A 85 -16.96 4.23 -4.53
N PHE A 86 -15.84 4.23 -3.81
CA PHE A 86 -14.84 5.30 -3.89
C PHE A 86 -14.25 5.44 -5.29
N TYR A 87 -13.85 4.33 -5.92
CA TYR A 87 -13.35 4.33 -7.30
C TYR A 87 -14.38 4.93 -8.27
N ALA A 88 -15.63 4.47 -8.20
CA ALA A 88 -16.71 4.99 -9.03
C ALA A 88 -16.99 6.48 -8.77
N GLY A 89 -16.95 6.91 -7.50
CA GLY A 89 -17.11 8.31 -7.09
C GLY A 89 -16.00 9.22 -7.64
N ALA A 90 -14.81 8.68 -7.87
CA ALA A 90 -13.70 9.38 -8.50
C ALA A 90 -13.73 9.32 -10.05
N GLY A 91 -14.69 8.60 -10.63
CA GLY A 91 -14.83 8.39 -12.07
C GLY A 91 -13.97 7.27 -12.65
N LEU A 92 -13.51 6.34 -11.80
CA LEU A 92 -12.73 5.17 -12.17
C LEU A 92 -13.58 3.91 -12.19
N ALA A 93 -13.15 2.94 -12.98
CA ALA A 93 -13.60 1.57 -12.92
C ALA A 93 -12.35 0.68 -12.93
N ILE A 94 -12.35 -0.39 -12.15
CA ILE A 94 -11.31 -1.41 -12.24
C ILE A 94 -11.54 -2.19 -13.52
N ASP A 95 -10.49 -2.36 -14.31
CA ASP A 95 -10.55 -3.18 -15.51
C ASP A 95 -10.85 -4.63 -15.11
N GLU A 96 -11.78 -5.28 -15.80
CA GLU A 96 -12.11 -6.69 -15.55
C GLU A 96 -10.92 -7.62 -15.81
N GLU A 97 -9.92 -7.18 -16.57
CA GLU A 97 -8.65 -7.90 -16.76
C GLU A 97 -7.73 -7.86 -15.53
N PHE A 98 -7.99 -6.98 -14.56
CA PHE A 98 -7.23 -6.93 -13.31
C PHE A 98 -7.75 -8.01 -12.36
N GLU A 99 -6.95 -9.06 -12.15
CA GLU A 99 -7.30 -10.19 -11.27
C GLU A 99 -7.22 -9.86 -9.77
N LEU A 100 -7.01 -8.60 -9.39
CA LEU A 100 -6.97 -8.16 -8.00
C LEU A 100 -8.35 -7.76 -7.49
N ILE A 101 -8.59 -8.06 -6.21
CA ILE A 101 -9.78 -7.60 -5.49
C ILE A 101 -9.67 -6.08 -5.27
N PRO A 102 -10.77 -5.31 -5.39
CA PRO A 102 -10.74 -3.84 -5.27
C PRO A 102 -10.00 -3.28 -4.04
N ASP A 103 -10.08 -3.97 -2.91
CA ASP A 103 -9.50 -3.59 -1.61
C ASP A 103 -8.13 -4.27 -1.35
N HIS A 104 -7.43 -4.62 -2.42
CA HIS A 104 -6.02 -5.00 -2.34
C HIS A 104 -5.17 -3.74 -2.11
N LEU A 105 -4.26 -3.74 -1.14
CA LEU A 105 -3.47 -2.58 -0.70
C LEU A 105 -2.75 -1.86 -1.85
N TYR A 106 -2.19 -2.62 -2.79
CA TYR A 106 -1.63 -2.08 -4.03
C TYR A 106 -2.62 -1.15 -4.77
N LEU A 107 -3.87 -1.56 -4.97
CA LEU A 107 -4.88 -0.74 -5.65
C LEU A 107 -5.29 0.47 -4.81
N GLU A 108 -5.44 0.31 -3.50
CA GLU A 108 -5.79 1.40 -2.59
C GLU A 108 -4.71 2.50 -2.58
N PHE A 109 -3.43 2.11 -2.57
CA PHE A 109 -2.31 3.05 -2.68
C PHE A 109 -2.22 3.72 -4.05
N LEU A 110 -2.43 2.96 -5.14
CA LEU A 110 -2.53 3.57 -6.48
C LEU A 110 -3.69 4.56 -6.58
N PHE A 111 -4.80 4.27 -5.90
CA PHE A 111 -5.94 5.16 -5.86
C PHE A 111 -5.60 6.46 -5.11
N MET A 112 -4.92 6.39 -3.96
CA MET A 112 -4.43 7.59 -3.26
C MET A 112 -3.52 8.44 -4.15
N SER A 113 -2.55 7.81 -4.82
CA SER A 113 -1.69 8.49 -5.80
C SER A 113 -2.52 9.23 -6.87
N TYR A 114 -3.54 8.58 -7.42
CA TYR A 114 -4.46 9.20 -8.38
C TYR A 114 -5.26 10.38 -7.78
N LEU A 115 -5.77 10.25 -6.56
CA LEU A 115 -6.53 11.31 -5.90
C LEU A 115 -5.67 12.56 -5.69
N ILE A 116 -4.41 12.39 -5.28
CA ILE A 116 -3.43 13.47 -5.10
C ILE A 116 -3.15 14.17 -6.44
N GLU A 117 -2.80 13.43 -7.48
CA GLU A 117 -2.50 14.00 -8.80
C GLU A 117 -3.69 14.73 -9.43
N THR A 118 -4.90 14.26 -9.14
CA THR A 118 -6.14 14.87 -9.62
C THR A 118 -6.74 15.88 -8.66
N ASN A 119 -6.02 16.25 -7.59
CA ASN A 119 -6.40 17.27 -6.61
C ASN A 119 -7.79 17.01 -5.98
N LYS A 120 -8.12 15.75 -5.69
CA LYS A 120 -9.38 15.32 -5.07
C LYS A 120 -9.25 15.23 -3.53
N TYR A 121 -8.81 16.32 -2.90
CA TYR A 121 -8.47 16.39 -1.47
C TYR A 121 -9.57 15.84 -0.53
N ASP A 122 -10.84 16.21 -0.74
CA ASP A 122 -11.94 15.71 0.09
C ASP A 122 -12.11 14.19 0.03
N LEU A 123 -11.79 13.59 -1.12
CA LEU A 123 -11.85 12.15 -1.31
C LEU A 123 -10.60 11.46 -0.74
N GLN A 124 -9.43 12.10 -0.87
CA GLN A 124 -8.17 11.63 -0.28
C GLN A 124 -8.33 11.47 1.24
N LYS A 125 -8.79 12.52 1.92
CA LYS A 125 -8.99 12.52 3.37
C LYS A 125 -9.93 11.40 3.81
N LYS A 126 -11.10 11.30 3.17
CA LYS A 126 -12.07 10.25 3.50
C LYS A 126 -11.53 8.86 3.25
N PHE A 127 -10.82 8.64 2.15
CA PHE A 127 -10.28 7.32 1.84
C PHE A 127 -9.16 6.94 2.80
N LEU A 128 -8.30 7.89 3.18
CA LEU A 128 -7.28 7.69 4.21
C LEU A 128 -7.92 7.30 5.55
N GLU A 129 -8.93 8.04 6.02
CA GLU A 129 -9.60 7.81 7.30
C GLU A 129 -10.47 6.53 7.31
N GLU A 130 -11.25 6.29 6.26
CA GLU A 130 -12.26 5.23 6.19
C GLU A 130 -11.68 3.88 5.73
N HIS A 131 -10.54 3.86 5.03
CA HIS A 131 -9.90 2.63 4.57
C HIS A 131 -8.48 2.50 5.14
N LEU A 132 -7.51 3.25 4.62
CA LEU A 132 -6.09 2.99 4.90
C LEU A 132 -5.75 2.99 6.40
N MET A 133 -6.21 3.98 7.16
CA MET A 133 -5.92 4.08 8.60
C MET A 133 -6.68 3.08 9.46
N ASN A 134 -7.75 2.45 8.94
CA ASN A 134 -8.54 1.49 9.69
C ASN A 134 -7.87 0.12 9.78
N TRP A 135 -7.01 -0.23 8.83
CA TRP A 135 -6.43 -1.58 8.77
C TRP A 135 -4.92 -1.60 8.54
N VAL A 136 -4.36 -0.70 7.72
CA VAL A 136 -2.95 -0.77 7.31
C VAL A 136 -1.98 -0.65 8.49
N PRO A 137 -2.18 0.24 9.49
CA PRO A 137 -1.30 0.29 10.66
C PRO A 137 -1.20 -1.06 11.41
N TYR A 138 -2.35 -1.72 11.60
CA TYR A 138 -2.41 -3.05 12.24
C TYR A 138 -1.87 -4.15 11.33
N TYR A 139 -2.06 -4.02 10.02
CA TYR A 139 -1.48 -4.92 9.02
C TYR A 139 0.05 -4.85 9.04
N CYS A 140 0.63 -3.64 9.09
CA CYS A 140 2.07 -3.43 9.24
C CYS A 140 2.63 -4.07 10.51
N ASP A 141 1.94 -3.93 11.65
CA ASP A 141 2.31 -4.61 12.89
C ASP A 141 2.37 -6.14 12.72
N GLU A 142 1.37 -6.73 12.06
CA GLU A 142 1.35 -8.16 11.80
C GLU A 142 2.39 -8.59 10.78
N LEU A 143 2.65 -7.77 9.75
CA LEU A 143 3.70 -8.00 8.78
C LEU A 143 5.08 -8.01 9.45
N ALA A 144 5.39 -7.02 10.28
CA ALA A 144 6.66 -6.95 10.99
C ALA A 144 6.89 -8.18 11.90
N LYS A 145 5.84 -8.66 12.57
CA LYS A 145 5.90 -9.87 13.42
C LYS A 145 6.08 -11.15 12.60
N GLN A 146 5.42 -11.25 11.45
CA GLN A 146 5.37 -12.48 10.66
C GLN A 146 6.48 -12.58 9.63
N ALA A 147 7.07 -11.46 9.19
CA ALA A 147 8.16 -11.43 8.22
C ALA A 147 9.39 -12.17 8.73
N LYS A 148 9.99 -12.94 7.84
CA LYS A 148 11.25 -13.66 8.07
C LYS A 148 12.44 -12.87 7.57
N THR A 149 12.25 -11.98 6.61
CA THR A 149 13.27 -11.05 6.17
C THR A 149 13.18 -9.73 6.94
N VAL A 150 14.33 -9.13 7.24
CA VAL A 150 14.49 -7.75 7.70
C VAL A 150 13.87 -6.81 6.68
N PHE A 151 14.07 -7.08 5.38
CA PHE A 151 13.48 -6.29 4.29
C PHE A 151 11.97 -6.03 4.49
N TYR A 152 11.14 -7.07 4.66
CA TYR A 152 9.71 -6.86 4.83
C TYR A 152 9.30 -6.33 6.21
N ARG A 153 10.20 -6.36 7.21
CA ARG A 153 9.99 -5.63 8.47
C ARG A 153 10.21 -4.14 8.29
N GLU A 154 11.30 -3.76 7.62
CA GLU A 154 11.59 -2.36 7.32
C GLU A 154 10.52 -1.76 6.40
N ILE A 155 10.06 -2.50 5.37
CA ILE A 155 8.94 -2.04 4.54
C ILE A 155 7.66 -1.85 5.35
N ALA A 156 7.38 -2.70 6.34
CA ALA A 156 6.23 -2.52 7.23
C ALA A 156 6.34 -1.25 8.07
N GLU A 157 7.52 -1.00 8.65
CA GLU A 157 7.83 0.19 9.45
C GLU A 157 7.72 1.46 8.59
N ILE A 158 8.34 1.48 7.41
CA ILE A 158 8.26 2.62 6.47
C ILE A 158 6.81 2.90 6.06
N THR A 159 6.04 1.85 5.75
CA THR A 159 4.63 2.01 5.35
C THR A 159 3.78 2.56 6.50
N TYR A 160 4.05 2.10 7.73
CA TYR A 160 3.37 2.60 8.92
C TYR A 160 3.69 4.08 9.16
N ASP A 161 4.98 4.43 9.17
CA ASP A 161 5.44 5.80 9.45
C ASP A 161 4.94 6.78 8.38
N PHE A 162 4.93 6.35 7.11
CA PHE A 162 4.37 7.13 6.01
C PHE A 162 2.88 7.43 6.22
N LEU A 163 2.05 6.42 6.50
CA LEU A 163 0.62 6.66 6.74
C LEU A 163 0.36 7.45 8.02
N ALA A 164 1.20 7.28 9.05
CA ALA A 164 1.11 8.09 10.25
C ALA A 164 1.34 9.58 9.93
N SER A 165 2.37 9.92 9.13
CA SER A 165 2.60 11.31 8.72
C SER A 165 1.44 11.88 7.90
N GLU A 166 0.83 11.08 7.01
CA GLU A 166 -0.33 11.50 6.21
C GLU A 166 -1.53 11.90 7.10
N SER A 167 -1.72 11.22 8.23
CA SER A 167 -2.80 11.51 9.17
C SER A 167 -2.55 12.73 10.08
N GLU A 168 -1.28 13.12 10.26
CA GLU A 168 -0.88 14.26 11.10
C GLU A 168 -0.95 15.60 10.35
N GLU A 169 -0.82 15.58 9.02
CA GLU A 169 -0.89 16.78 8.16
C GLU A 169 -2.26 17.50 8.20
N ASP A 170 -3.31 16.83 8.68
CA ASP A 170 -4.67 17.37 8.83
C ASP A 170 -4.87 18.29 10.06
N ILE A 171 -3.82 18.52 10.88
CA ILE A 171 -3.90 19.28 12.14
C ILE A 171 -3.45 20.75 12.02
N GLU A 172 -2.97 21.23 10.87
CA GLU A 172 -2.55 22.64 10.68
C GLU A 172 -3.55 23.56 9.94
#